data_AF-A0A914K3B2-F1
#
_entry.id   AF-A0A914K3B2-F1
#
_cell.length_a   1.000
_cell.length_b   1.000
_cell.length_c   1.000
_cell.angle_alpha   90.00
_cell.angle_beta   90.00
_cell.angle_gamma   90.00
#
_symmetry.space_group_name_H-M   'P 1'
#
loop_
_entity.id
_entity.type
_entity.pdbx_description
1 polymer ?
#
loop_
_entity_poly.entity_id
_entity_poly.type
_entity_poly.pdbx_seq_one_letter_code
_entity_poly.pdbx_strand_id
1 'polypeptide(L)'
;MSDCASVTAESPVKVDVPMPSVEDDYVEPKALVCFHSFCKNCIDNNIANGMITCPKCNVTMELGVVGAGGLLTDYGLVGLLASKSKADSIDACQGCMKSKDLSGKCNQCGFICNNCQSDHSHMLMFRDHVIEQYENNSSSVDVMHCMNHDLTAHIGHSIFLAKDIYSQHVQRVQTMLIQTKEKVSRMMEESEKLNDVYGQLQSCYKSAYSNTDNIADLIIKETNEFKSNAQSLLDAIYERWRKDAQLICQEYKKFAEKGVSMNDFAERLLEHSDMLGFLFFSELLNTKMTSFMQFDESTISSMVHREFFHDIINIKEDDVFSKMSDIQADDAVQKVEEELSDAAQKLDQMNFIIQKSNYEIDTWKGMVKELNEKITEKENIVFDMNNQVESSKKCILKLQSKKNRVLRLVQLCSSLYADIFKEAVQLKPVTDLEDLVPLFLIGKEAKNGVF
;
A
#
# COMPACT_ATOMS: atom_id res chain seq x y z
N MET A 1 23.23 -17.53 -8.32
CA MET A 1 22.88 -18.75 -7.56
C MET A 1 22.80 -18.38 -6.08
N SER A 2 21.87 -19.02 -5.36
CA SER A 2 21.41 -18.85 -3.95
C SER A 2 20.70 -17.54 -3.58
N ASP A 3 19.53 -17.49 -2.93
CA ASP A 3 18.47 -18.45 -2.59
C ASP A 3 17.25 -17.61 -2.15
N CYS A 4 16.12 -17.71 -2.86
CA CYS A 4 14.84 -17.12 -2.44
C CYS A 4 14.02 -18.23 -1.77
N ALA A 5 14.03 -18.27 -0.44
CA ALA A 5 13.20 -19.20 0.33
C ALA A 5 11.73 -18.73 0.30
N SER A 6 10.92 -19.46 -0.45
CA SER A 6 9.46 -19.40 -0.43
C SER A 6 8.95 -20.25 0.73
N VAL A 7 8.37 -19.60 1.73
CA VAL A 7 7.61 -20.27 2.80
C VAL A 7 6.19 -20.46 2.31
N THR A 8 5.83 -21.71 2.00
CA THR A 8 4.47 -22.17 1.74
C THR A 8 3.74 -22.37 3.06
N ALA A 9 2.82 -21.46 3.38
CA ALA A 9 1.84 -21.66 4.44
C ALA A 9 0.55 -22.21 3.80
N GLU A 10 0.11 -23.36 4.32
CA GLU A 10 -1.09 -24.08 3.91
C GLU A 10 -2.36 -23.21 4.00
N SER A 11 -3.16 -23.28 2.95
CA SER A 11 -4.41 -22.53 2.79
C SER A 11 -5.55 -23.23 3.55
N PRO A 12 -6.35 -22.54 4.38
CA PRO A 12 -7.64 -23.07 4.79
C PRO A 12 -8.62 -22.89 3.62
N VAL A 13 -9.31 -23.99 3.29
CA VAL A 13 -10.32 -24.12 2.24
C VAL A 13 -11.28 -22.92 2.26
N LYS A 14 -11.13 -22.03 1.27
CA LYS A 14 -12.12 -21.00 0.94
C LYS A 14 -13.27 -21.66 0.20
N VAL A 15 -14.43 -21.72 0.85
CA VAL A 15 -15.69 -21.84 0.11
C VAL A 15 -15.98 -20.46 -0.43
N ASP A 16 -15.51 -20.19 -1.66
CA ASP A 16 -15.83 -18.98 -2.40
C ASP A 16 -17.33 -19.00 -2.74
N VAL A 17 -18.14 -18.38 -1.89
CA VAL A 17 -19.45 -17.86 -2.31
C VAL A 17 -19.22 -16.40 -2.70
N PRO A 18 -19.24 -16.04 -4.00
CA PRO A 18 -19.10 -14.66 -4.42
C PRO A 18 -20.28 -13.85 -3.87
N MET A 19 -20.02 -12.84 -3.05
CA MET A 19 -21.02 -11.80 -2.79
C MET A 19 -21.29 -11.07 -4.11
N PRO A 20 -22.57 -10.89 -4.52
CA PRO A 20 -22.86 -10.26 -5.79
C PRO A 20 -22.32 -8.82 -5.82
N SER A 21 -21.67 -8.50 -6.93
CA SER A 21 -21.24 -7.17 -7.32
C SER A 21 -22.45 -6.24 -7.44
N VAL A 22 -22.61 -5.34 -6.46
CA VAL A 22 -23.03 -3.91 -6.48
C VAL A 22 -24.16 -3.40 -7.40
N GLU A 23 -24.74 -4.15 -8.33
CA GLU A 23 -25.66 -3.57 -9.33
C GLU A 23 -27.12 -4.07 -9.28
N ASP A 24 -27.45 -5.08 -8.48
CA ASP A 24 -28.84 -5.53 -8.31
C ASP A 24 -29.32 -5.28 -6.87
N ASP A 25 -30.25 -4.34 -6.72
CA ASP A 25 -31.12 -4.04 -5.58
C ASP A 25 -30.48 -4.15 -4.18
N TYR A 26 -29.92 -3.05 -3.69
CA TYR A 26 -29.58 -2.88 -2.27
C TYR A 26 -30.85 -2.92 -1.41
N VAL A 27 -31.32 -4.12 -1.09
CA VAL A 27 -32.43 -4.36 -0.17
C VAL A 27 -31.89 -4.26 1.26
N GLU A 28 -32.40 -3.28 2.01
CA GLU A 28 -31.99 -2.95 3.39
C GLU A 28 -30.46 -2.77 3.53
N PRO A 29 -29.86 -1.71 2.95
CA PRO A 29 -28.41 -1.53 2.96
C PRO A 29 -27.91 -1.19 4.37
N LYS A 30 -26.91 -1.93 4.84
CA LYS A 30 -26.26 -1.71 6.14
C LYS A 30 -24.82 -1.24 5.93
N ALA A 31 -24.40 -0.25 6.72
CA ALA A 31 -23.05 0.28 6.71
C ALA A 31 -22.17 -0.42 7.77
N LEU A 32 -21.00 -0.91 7.34
CA LEU A 32 -19.96 -1.41 8.23
C LEU A 32 -19.19 -0.24 8.88
N VAL A 33 -18.39 -0.51 9.92
CA VAL A 33 -17.55 0.51 10.60
C VAL A 33 -16.52 1.16 9.67
N CYS A 34 -16.15 0.49 8.58
CA CYS A 34 -15.27 1.02 7.55
C CYS A 34 -16.02 1.89 6.51
N PHE A 35 -17.29 2.22 6.75
CA PHE A 35 -18.18 3.00 5.87
C PHE A 35 -18.48 2.38 4.49
N HIS A 36 -18.19 1.09 4.31
CA HIS A 36 -18.69 0.35 3.16
C HIS A 36 -20.06 -0.23 3.46
N SER A 37 -20.98 -0.07 2.52
CA SER A 37 -22.36 -0.52 2.64
C SER A 37 -22.62 -1.75 1.77
N PHE A 38 -23.40 -2.69 2.31
CA PHE A 38 -23.82 -3.93 1.65
C PHE A 38 -25.27 -4.26 2.02
N CYS A 39 -25.96 -5.08 1.23
CA CYS A 39 -27.30 -5.55 1.59
C CYS A 39 -27.24 -6.38 2.88
N LYS A 40 -28.28 -6.32 3.73
CA LYS A 40 -28.31 -7.06 4.99
C LYS A 40 -28.10 -8.57 4.79
N ASN A 41 -28.78 -9.17 3.82
CA ASN A 41 -28.62 -10.60 3.50
C ASN A 41 -27.18 -10.95 3.10
N CYS A 42 -26.53 -10.04 2.37
CA CYS A 42 -25.15 -10.19 1.93
C CYS A 42 -24.23 -10.27 3.16
N ILE A 43 -24.43 -9.38 4.13
CA ILE A 43 -23.70 -9.38 5.40
C ILE A 43 -23.99 -10.66 6.19
N ASP A 44 -25.26 -11.01 6.39
CA ASP A 44 -25.67 -12.19 7.16
C ASP A 44 -25.06 -13.50 6.62
N ASN A 45 -24.97 -13.63 5.29
CA ASN A 45 -24.36 -14.81 4.65
C ASN A 45 -22.84 -14.89 4.77
N ASN A 46 -22.17 -13.80 5.17
CA ASN A 46 -20.71 -13.71 5.26
C ASN A 46 -20.23 -13.52 6.71
N ILE A 47 -21.10 -13.76 7.69
CA ILE A 47 -20.73 -13.79 9.10
C ILE A 47 -20.08 -15.14 9.39
N ALA A 48 -18.83 -15.12 9.86
CA ALA A 48 -18.12 -16.29 10.35
C ALA A 48 -17.82 -16.11 11.84
N ASN A 49 -18.35 -17.01 12.69
CA ASN A 49 -18.13 -17.00 14.14
C ASN A 49 -18.49 -15.65 14.81
N GLY A 50 -19.53 -14.96 14.34
CA GLY A 50 -19.94 -13.66 14.87
C GLY A 50 -19.07 -12.48 14.41
N MET A 51 -18.10 -12.70 13.52
CA MET A 51 -17.30 -11.66 12.89
C MET A 51 -17.64 -11.52 11.41
N ILE A 52 -17.47 -10.30 10.87
CA ILE A 52 -17.51 -10.04 9.44
C ILE A 52 -16.24 -9.32 9.00
N THR A 53 -15.70 -9.74 7.87
CA THR A 53 -14.60 -9.06 7.19
C THR A 53 -15.14 -8.32 5.98
N CYS A 54 -14.89 -7.01 5.91
CA CYS A 54 -15.33 -6.22 4.76
C CYS A 54 -14.62 -6.70 3.48
N PRO A 55 -15.35 -7.09 2.42
CA PRO A 55 -14.74 -7.57 1.17
C PRO A 55 -13.94 -6.50 0.41
N LYS A 56 -14.22 -5.21 0.66
CA LYS A 56 -13.59 -4.08 -0.05
C LYS A 56 -12.27 -3.64 0.56
N CYS A 57 -12.15 -3.68 1.88
CA CYS A 57 -10.96 -3.18 2.59
C CYS A 57 -10.37 -4.15 3.60
N ASN A 58 -10.90 -5.37 3.70
CA ASN A 58 -10.45 -6.44 4.60
C ASN A 58 -10.45 -6.07 6.10
N VAL A 59 -11.20 -5.05 6.49
CA VAL A 59 -11.40 -4.69 7.90
C VAL A 59 -12.36 -5.71 8.54
N THR A 60 -11.89 -6.41 9.56
CA THR A 60 -12.70 -7.35 10.36
C THR A 60 -13.33 -6.63 11.55
N MET A 61 -14.60 -6.90 11.80
CA MET A 61 -15.32 -6.39 12.97
C MET A 61 -16.18 -7.48 13.61
N GLU A 62 -16.33 -7.38 14.93
CA GLU A 62 -17.27 -8.21 15.68
C GLU A 62 -18.70 -7.66 15.54
N LEU A 63 -19.65 -8.55 15.31
CA LEU A 63 -21.07 -8.24 15.31
C LEU A 63 -21.66 -8.63 16.66
N GLY A 64 -22.52 -7.76 17.21
CA GLY A 64 -23.25 -8.05 18.44
C GLY A 64 -24.24 -9.21 18.25
N VAL A 65 -24.95 -9.56 19.33
CA VAL A 65 -25.95 -10.65 19.33
C VAL A 65 -27.06 -10.52 18.29
N VAL A 66 -27.25 -9.33 17.73
CA VAL A 66 -28.28 -9.00 16.72
C VAL A 66 -27.75 -9.16 15.27
N GLY A 67 -26.48 -9.57 15.09
CA GLY A 67 -25.89 -9.79 13.77
C GLY A 67 -25.91 -8.54 12.88
N ALA A 68 -26.17 -8.71 11.58
CA ALA A 68 -26.28 -7.60 10.64
C ALA A 68 -27.43 -6.62 10.97
N GLY A 69 -28.44 -7.09 11.72
CA GLY A 69 -29.57 -6.25 12.15
C GLY A 69 -29.17 -5.13 13.12
N GLY A 70 -28.03 -5.27 13.82
CA GLY A 70 -27.49 -4.25 14.72
C GLY A 70 -26.70 -3.13 14.01
N LEU A 71 -26.43 -3.27 12.71
CA LEU A 71 -25.71 -2.27 11.93
C LEU A 71 -26.63 -1.13 11.50
N LEU A 72 -26.05 0.06 11.33
CA LEU A 72 -26.78 1.23 10.86
C LEU A 72 -27.15 1.06 9.39
N THR A 73 -28.41 1.38 9.06
CA THR A 73 -28.85 1.46 7.66
C THR A 73 -28.19 2.65 6.98
N ASP A 74 -27.74 2.48 5.74
CA ASP A 74 -27.18 3.57 4.93
C ASP A 74 -28.33 4.40 4.32
N TYR A 75 -28.82 5.37 5.08
CA TYR A 75 -29.90 6.27 4.65
C TYR A 75 -29.54 7.14 3.45
N GLY A 76 -28.25 7.42 3.23
CA GLY A 76 -27.79 8.15 2.05
C GLY A 76 -27.99 7.32 0.78
N LEU A 77 -27.64 6.04 0.85
CA LEU A 77 -27.84 5.10 -0.25
C LEU A 77 -29.33 4.80 -0.48
N VAL A 78 -30.14 4.63 0.59
CA VAL A 78 -31.60 4.48 0.47
C VAL A 78 -32.22 5.69 -0.26
N GLY A 79 -31.84 6.91 0.13
CA GLY A 79 -32.32 8.13 -0.53
C GLY A 79 -31.88 8.25 -2.00
N LEU A 80 -30.68 7.77 -2.33
CA LEU A 80 -30.17 7.72 -3.70
C LEU A 80 -30.93 6.68 -4.57
N LEU A 81 -31.26 5.53 -4.00
CA LEU A 81 -32.02 4.49 -4.71
C LEU A 81 -33.47 4.93 -4.93
N ALA A 82 -34.08 5.58 -3.93
CA ALA A 82 -35.43 6.13 -4.04
C ALA A 82 -35.53 7.30 -5.03
N SER A 83 -34.46 8.08 -5.22
CA SER A 83 -34.43 9.15 -6.22
C SER A 83 -34.22 8.61 -7.65
N LYS A 84 -33.41 7.55 -7.81
CA LYS A 84 -33.27 6.84 -9.09
C LYS A 84 -34.59 6.19 -9.51
N SER A 85 -35.28 5.50 -8.60
CA SER A 85 -36.57 4.85 -8.91
C SER A 85 -37.68 5.84 -9.30
N LYS A 86 -37.64 7.09 -8.80
CA LYS A 86 -38.58 8.15 -9.20
C LYS A 86 -38.30 8.74 -10.58
N ALA A 87 -37.04 8.72 -11.03
CA ALA A 87 -36.67 9.17 -12.37
C ALA A 87 -37.11 8.16 -13.45
N ASP A 88 -37.16 6.87 -13.10
CA ASP A 88 -37.45 5.79 -14.05
C ASP A 88 -38.94 5.38 -14.12
N SER A 89 -39.81 5.85 -13.21
CA SER A 89 -41.18 5.32 -13.05
C SER A 89 -42.33 6.28 -13.39
N ILE A 90 -42.08 7.45 -13.98
CA ILE A 90 -43.13 8.43 -14.30
C ILE A 90 -42.84 9.12 -15.64
N ASP A 91 -43.05 8.44 -16.76
CA ASP A 91 -42.59 8.95 -18.08
C ASP A 91 -43.69 9.40 -19.05
N ALA A 92 -44.96 9.10 -18.80
CA ALA A 92 -46.06 9.63 -19.62
C ALA A 92 -47.44 9.46 -18.97
N CYS A 93 -48.36 10.35 -19.34
CA CYS A 93 -49.80 10.18 -19.12
C CYS A 93 -50.28 8.86 -19.74
N GLN A 94 -50.80 7.94 -18.93
CA GLN A 94 -51.28 6.64 -19.38
C GLN A 94 -52.54 6.74 -20.26
N GLY A 95 -53.29 7.86 -20.15
CA GLY A 95 -54.43 8.15 -21.02
C GLY A 95 -54.06 8.58 -22.46
N CYS A 96 -53.16 9.56 -22.63
CA CYS A 96 -52.80 10.08 -23.96
C CYS A 96 -51.45 9.60 -24.50
N MET A 97 -50.62 8.97 -23.66
CA MET A 97 -49.24 8.50 -23.92
C MET A 97 -48.27 9.56 -24.48
N LYS A 98 -48.66 10.85 -24.43
CA LYS A 98 -47.93 11.95 -25.07
C LYS A 98 -47.43 13.00 -24.10
N SER A 99 -48.19 13.29 -23.04
CA SER A 99 -47.83 14.33 -22.10
C SER A 99 -46.98 13.77 -20.97
N LYS A 100 -45.86 14.44 -20.68
CA LYS A 100 -45.01 14.19 -19.52
C LYS A 100 -45.42 15.01 -18.28
N ASP A 101 -46.33 15.98 -18.45
CA ASP A 101 -46.87 16.81 -17.37
C ASP A 101 -48.09 16.16 -16.74
N LEU A 102 -47.86 15.33 -15.73
CA LEU A 102 -48.90 14.62 -14.99
C LEU A 102 -49.46 15.50 -13.87
N SER A 103 -50.78 15.58 -13.78
CA SER A 103 -51.49 16.45 -12.84
C SER A 103 -52.35 15.68 -11.83
N GLY A 104 -52.61 14.40 -12.09
CA GLY A 104 -53.43 13.57 -11.21
C GLY A 104 -53.27 12.08 -11.46
N LYS A 105 -53.75 11.29 -10.51
CA LYS A 105 -53.84 9.83 -10.63
C LYS A 105 -55.31 9.41 -10.57
N CYS A 106 -55.77 8.73 -11.61
CA CYS A 106 -57.07 8.08 -11.63
C CYS A 106 -56.92 6.62 -11.15
N ASN A 107 -57.81 6.16 -10.28
CA ASN A 107 -57.73 4.81 -9.74
C ASN A 107 -57.96 3.71 -10.80
N GLN A 108 -58.72 4.00 -11.86
CA GLN A 108 -58.95 3.06 -12.96
C GLN A 108 -58.01 3.26 -14.17
N CYS A 109 -57.47 4.47 -14.38
CA CYS A 109 -56.70 4.82 -15.58
C CYS A 109 -55.22 5.17 -15.31
N GLY A 110 -54.81 5.20 -14.03
CA GLY A 110 -53.45 5.49 -13.60
C GLY A 110 -53.06 6.96 -13.70
N PHE A 111 -51.79 7.28 -13.97
CA PHE A 111 -51.31 8.67 -13.97
C PHE A 111 -51.73 9.40 -15.25
N ILE A 112 -52.35 10.57 -15.10
CA ILE A 112 -52.93 11.35 -16.19
C ILE A 112 -52.48 12.83 -16.17
N CYS A 113 -52.42 13.45 -17.35
CA CYS A 113 -52.13 14.89 -17.50
C CYS A 113 -53.39 15.75 -17.37
N ASN A 114 -53.20 17.08 -17.28
CA ASN A 114 -54.29 18.06 -17.11
C ASN A 114 -55.40 17.95 -18.18
N ASN A 115 -55.02 17.65 -19.43
CA ASN A 115 -55.99 17.44 -20.51
C ASN A 115 -56.81 16.17 -20.28
N CYS A 116 -56.16 15.04 -19.99
CA CYS A 116 -56.86 13.79 -19.70
C CYS A 116 -57.71 13.86 -18.42
N GLN A 117 -57.30 14.66 -17.43
CA GLN A 117 -58.10 14.94 -16.24
C GLN A 117 -59.36 15.75 -16.57
N SER A 118 -59.26 16.72 -17.48
CA SER A 118 -60.41 17.49 -17.98
C SER A 118 -61.35 16.60 -18.81
N ASP A 119 -60.81 15.73 -19.66
CA ASP A 119 -61.63 14.78 -20.42
C ASP A 119 -62.38 13.80 -19.49
N HIS A 120 -61.74 13.38 -18.39
CA HIS A 120 -62.39 12.54 -17.38
C HIS A 120 -63.54 13.24 -16.65
N SER A 121 -63.46 14.56 -16.42
CA SER A 121 -64.55 15.30 -15.76
C SER A 121 -65.71 15.64 -16.71
N HIS A 122 -65.45 15.72 -18.02
CA HIS A 122 -66.44 16.16 -19.01
C HIS A 122 -67.08 15.05 -19.85
N MET A 123 -66.44 13.88 -19.97
CA MET A 123 -67.00 12.77 -20.75
C MET A 123 -67.83 11.82 -19.88
N LEU A 124 -69.05 11.52 -20.34
CA LEU A 124 -70.02 10.68 -19.63
C LEU A 124 -69.49 9.27 -19.29
N MET A 125 -68.47 8.80 -20.01
CA MET A 125 -67.90 7.45 -19.88
C MET A 125 -66.93 7.31 -18.71
N PHE A 126 -66.49 8.42 -18.11
CA PHE A 126 -65.53 8.45 -17.01
C PHE A 126 -66.13 9.03 -15.72
N ARG A 127 -67.45 9.15 -15.66
CA ARG A 127 -68.17 9.82 -14.56
C ARG A 127 -68.00 9.13 -13.20
N ASP A 128 -67.69 7.84 -13.21
CA ASP A 128 -67.46 7.02 -12.02
C ASP A 128 -65.97 6.86 -11.68
N HIS A 129 -65.09 7.59 -12.37
CA HIS A 129 -63.65 7.58 -12.08
C HIS A 129 -63.31 8.66 -11.06
N VAL A 130 -62.63 8.26 -9.98
CA VAL A 130 -62.13 9.18 -8.95
C VAL A 130 -60.70 9.57 -9.31
N ILE A 131 -60.47 10.88 -9.41
CA ILE A 131 -59.16 11.46 -9.68
C ILE A 131 -58.63 12.10 -8.40
N GLU A 132 -57.49 11.61 -7.92
CA GLU A 132 -56.73 12.25 -6.86
C GLU A 132 -55.72 13.22 -7.48
N GLN A 133 -55.70 14.47 -7.01
CA GLN A 133 -54.71 15.45 -7.47
C GLN A 133 -53.32 15.03 -7.03
N TYR A 134 -52.37 15.09 -7.96
CA TYR A 134 -50.96 14.87 -7.67
C TYR A 134 -50.38 16.16 -7.07
N GLU A 135 -50.85 16.54 -5.88
CA GLU A 135 -50.04 17.42 -5.03
C GLU A 135 -48.81 16.62 -4.59
N ASN A 136 -47.67 17.28 -4.44
CA ASN A 136 -46.40 16.71 -3.96
C ASN A 136 -46.51 16.18 -2.52
N ASN A 137 -47.41 15.24 -2.28
CA ASN A 137 -47.44 14.41 -1.10
C ASN A 137 -46.24 13.49 -1.23
N SER A 138 -45.17 13.90 -0.56
CA SER A 138 -44.12 13.05 -0.03
C SER A 138 -44.75 11.75 0.49
N SER A 139 -44.78 10.74 -0.37
CA SER A 139 -45.07 9.35 -0.04
C SER A 139 -44.20 8.97 1.15
N SER A 140 -44.86 8.69 2.29
CA SER A 140 -44.33 8.08 3.50
C SER A 140 -42.87 8.42 3.81
N VAL A 141 -42.65 9.48 4.58
CA VAL A 141 -41.46 9.50 5.44
C VAL A 141 -41.57 8.22 6.26
N ASP A 142 -40.67 7.26 6.04
CA ASP A 142 -40.47 6.16 6.98
C ASP A 142 -40.12 6.82 8.32
N VAL A 143 -41.15 7.02 9.15
CA VAL A 143 -40.98 7.57 10.49
C VAL A 143 -40.18 6.51 11.24
N MET A 144 -38.92 6.82 11.53
CA MET A 144 -38.09 5.98 12.38
C MET A 144 -38.74 5.93 13.77
N HIS A 145 -39.21 4.75 14.14
CA HIS A 145 -39.83 4.54 15.44
C HIS A 145 -38.74 4.40 16.50
N CYS A 146 -38.95 4.97 17.68
CA CYS A 146 -38.00 4.79 18.77
C CYS A 146 -37.92 3.31 19.14
N MET A 147 -36.71 2.78 19.26
CA MET A 147 -36.49 1.39 19.66
C MET A 147 -37.00 1.10 21.08
N ASN A 148 -37.06 2.12 21.94
CA ASN A 148 -37.63 2.01 23.27
C ASN A 148 -38.23 3.34 23.74
N HIS A 149 -39.52 3.38 24.05
CA HIS A 149 -40.23 4.58 24.52
C HIS A 149 -40.16 4.74 26.04
N ASP A 150 -38.96 4.64 26.63
CA ASP A 150 -38.76 4.83 28.06
C ASP A 150 -38.24 6.24 28.37
N LEU A 151 -39.17 7.15 28.70
CA LEU A 151 -38.84 8.51 29.09
C LEU A 151 -38.00 8.59 30.37
N THR A 152 -37.96 7.52 31.18
CA THR A 152 -37.19 7.49 32.42
C THR A 152 -35.68 7.41 32.18
N ALA A 153 -35.26 6.91 31.01
CA ALA A 153 -33.85 6.81 30.62
C ALA A 153 -33.18 8.16 30.32
N HIS A 154 -33.98 9.22 30.08
CA HIS A 154 -33.49 10.56 29.72
C HIS A 154 -33.82 11.64 30.76
N ILE A 155 -34.30 11.25 31.95
CA ILE A 155 -34.56 12.20 33.05
C ILE A 155 -33.23 12.80 33.54
N GLY A 156 -33.08 14.11 33.40
CA GLY A 156 -31.88 14.85 33.84
C GLY A 156 -30.79 14.99 32.78
N HIS A 157 -31.00 14.50 31.55
CA HIS A 157 -30.12 14.76 30.42
C HIS A 157 -30.51 16.07 29.71
N SER A 158 -29.53 16.76 29.13
CA SER A 158 -29.77 17.94 28.31
C SER A 158 -30.56 17.57 27.05
N ILE A 159 -31.74 18.17 26.88
CA ILE A 159 -32.62 17.94 25.75
C ILE A 159 -32.49 19.13 24.79
N PHE A 160 -32.30 18.82 23.51
CA PHE A 160 -32.25 19.83 22.45
C PHE A 160 -33.27 19.49 21.38
N LEU A 161 -33.79 20.52 20.71
CA LEU A 161 -34.65 20.33 19.54
C LEU A 161 -33.81 19.79 18.38
N ALA A 162 -34.30 18.74 17.74
CA ALA A 162 -33.59 18.09 16.63
C ALA A 162 -33.24 19.08 15.50
N LYS A 163 -34.13 20.06 15.21
CA LYS A 163 -33.91 21.09 14.19
C LYS A 163 -32.66 21.94 14.47
N ASP A 164 -32.43 22.31 15.74
CA ASP A 164 -31.34 23.22 16.12
C ASP A 164 -29.99 22.48 16.05
N ILE A 165 -29.93 21.28 16.63
CA ILE A 165 -28.73 20.43 16.61
C ILE A 165 -28.41 19.91 15.21
N TYR A 166 -29.42 19.56 14.41
CA TYR A 166 -29.23 19.11 13.04
C TYR A 166 -28.45 20.13 12.21
N SER A 167 -28.85 21.42 12.27
CA SER A 167 -28.18 22.48 11.52
C SER A 167 -26.70 22.64 11.90
N GLN A 168 -26.39 22.55 13.20
CA GLN A 168 -25.03 22.66 13.73
C GLN A 168 -24.17 21.45 13.34
N HIS A 169 -24.72 20.23 13.43
CA HIS A 169 -24.01 19.02 13.04
C HIS A 169 -23.76 18.96 11.54
N VAL A 170 -24.72 19.38 10.71
CA VAL A 170 -24.54 19.47 9.26
C VAL A 170 -23.40 20.42 8.91
N GLN A 171 -23.39 21.63 9.49
CA GLN A 171 -22.30 22.61 9.25
C GLN A 171 -20.93 22.07 9.68
N ARG A 172 -20.86 21.39 10.83
CA ARG A 172 -19.61 20.79 11.32
C ARG A 172 -19.11 19.70 10.38
N VAL A 173 -19.98 18.78 9.98
CA VAL A 173 -19.64 17.69 9.06
C VAL A 173 -19.26 18.24 7.68
N GLN A 174 -19.97 19.26 7.18
CA GLN A 174 -19.63 19.93 5.92
C GLN A 174 -18.23 20.56 5.98
N THR A 175 -17.90 21.26 7.06
CA THR A 175 -16.56 21.84 7.25
C THR A 175 -15.49 20.75 7.29
N MET A 176 -15.70 19.69 8.08
CA MET A 176 -14.77 18.55 8.15
C MET A 176 -14.61 17.85 6.79
N LEU A 177 -15.68 17.74 6.01
CA LEU A 177 -15.66 17.13 4.69
C LEU A 177 -14.81 17.94 3.71
N ILE A 178 -14.92 19.27 3.71
CA ILE A 178 -14.08 20.15 2.88
C ILE A 178 -12.60 19.95 3.24
N GLN A 179 -12.25 20.04 4.53
CA GLN A 179 -10.88 19.86 5.00
C GLN A 179 -10.32 18.47 4.64
N THR A 180 -11.15 17.44 4.76
CA THR A 180 -10.76 16.06 4.42
C THR A 180 -10.53 15.92 2.92
N LYS A 181 -11.41 16.48 2.08
CA LYS A 181 -11.26 16.46 0.62
C LYS A 181 -9.96 17.15 0.18
N GLU A 182 -9.69 18.34 0.70
CA GLU A 182 -8.44 19.06 0.41
C GLU A 182 -7.20 18.27 0.85
N LYS A 183 -7.26 17.64 2.03
CA LYS A 183 -6.15 16.80 2.51
C LYS A 183 -5.92 15.58 1.61
N VAL A 184 -6.99 14.92 1.18
CA VAL A 184 -6.90 13.78 0.25
C VAL A 184 -6.33 14.21 -1.09
N SER A 185 -6.75 15.36 -1.64
CA SER A 185 -6.16 15.90 -2.89
C SER A 185 -4.66 16.14 -2.75
N ARG A 186 -4.20 16.78 -1.66
CA ARG A 186 -2.76 16.96 -1.41
C ARG A 186 -2.02 15.63 -1.30
N MET A 187 -2.60 14.65 -0.59
CA MET A 187 -1.99 13.32 -0.48
C MET A 187 -1.87 12.61 -1.83
N MET A 188 -2.86 12.77 -2.71
CA MET A 188 -2.80 12.21 -4.07
C MET A 188 -1.68 12.87 -4.89
N GLU A 189 -1.56 14.20 -4.85
CA GLU A 189 -0.47 14.93 -5.52
C GLU A 189 0.92 14.51 -5.01
N GLU A 190 1.08 14.29 -3.70
CA GLU A 190 2.34 13.81 -3.15
C GLU A 190 2.63 12.35 -3.55
N SER A 191 1.59 11.51 -3.64
CA SER A 191 1.76 10.13 -4.09
C SER A 191 2.23 10.04 -5.55
N GLU A 192 1.79 10.96 -6.40
CA GLU A 192 2.21 11.05 -7.79
C GLU A 192 3.70 11.43 -7.88
N LYS A 193 4.13 12.45 -7.13
CA LYS A 193 5.56 12.82 -7.02
C LYS A 193 6.42 11.66 -6.51
N LEU A 194 5.92 10.91 -5.52
CA LEU A 194 6.65 9.74 -5.00
C LEU A 194 6.76 8.65 -6.06
N ASN A 195 5.71 8.43 -6.85
CA ASN A 195 5.73 7.48 -7.95
C ASN A 195 6.71 7.89 -9.07
N ASP A 196 6.82 9.19 -9.37
CA ASP A 196 7.81 9.71 -10.30
C ASP A 196 9.24 9.47 -9.82
N VAL A 197 9.52 9.74 -8.54
CA VAL A 197 10.83 9.47 -7.92
C VAL A 197 11.15 7.97 -7.96
N TYR A 198 10.17 7.11 -7.68
CA TYR A 198 10.33 5.66 -7.78
C TYR A 198 10.69 5.23 -9.22
N GLY A 199 10.00 5.79 -10.22
CA GLY A 199 10.30 5.54 -11.64
C GLY A 199 11.71 5.99 -12.04
N GLN A 200 12.13 7.17 -11.59
CA GLN A 200 13.49 7.69 -11.82
C GLN A 200 14.55 6.80 -11.17
N LEU A 201 14.33 6.37 -9.93
CA LEU A 201 15.24 5.47 -9.21
C LEU A 201 15.39 4.14 -9.97
N GLN A 202 14.29 3.55 -10.44
CA GLN A 202 14.33 2.31 -11.19
C GLN A 202 15.08 2.47 -12.51
N SER A 203 14.92 3.60 -13.20
CA SER A 203 15.66 3.91 -14.43
C SER A 203 17.16 4.08 -14.16
N CYS A 204 17.53 4.84 -13.12
CA CYS A 204 18.92 5.02 -12.71
C CYS A 204 19.59 3.69 -12.35
N TYR A 205 18.89 2.83 -11.60
CA TYR A 205 19.40 1.51 -11.24
C TYR A 205 19.69 0.64 -12.48
N LYS A 206 18.76 0.60 -13.44
CA LYS A 206 18.96 -0.13 -14.70
C LYS A 206 20.12 0.45 -15.53
N SER A 207 20.20 1.78 -15.60
CA SER A 207 21.30 2.45 -16.32
C SER A 207 22.66 2.15 -15.69
N ALA A 208 22.77 2.21 -14.36
CA ALA A 208 24.02 1.92 -13.66
C ALA A 208 24.46 0.47 -13.86
N TYR A 209 23.52 -0.48 -13.83
CA TYR A 209 23.80 -1.88 -14.11
C TYR A 209 24.32 -2.08 -15.54
N SER A 210 23.64 -1.52 -16.54
CA SER A 210 24.09 -1.59 -17.93
C SER A 210 25.45 -0.93 -18.16
N ASN A 211 25.74 0.19 -17.50
CA ASN A 211 27.04 0.85 -17.59
C ASN A 211 28.14 -0.03 -16.99
N THR A 212 27.87 -0.69 -15.86
CA THR A 212 28.81 -1.62 -15.23
C THR A 212 29.13 -2.79 -16.16
N ASP A 213 28.12 -3.37 -16.81
CA ASP A 213 28.30 -4.45 -17.79
C ASP A 213 29.14 -3.97 -18.99
N ASN A 214 28.83 -2.78 -19.54
CA ASN A 214 29.58 -2.21 -20.66
C ASN A 214 31.07 -1.98 -20.32
N ILE A 215 31.37 -1.52 -19.09
CA ILE A 215 32.75 -1.33 -18.63
C ILE A 215 33.46 -2.68 -18.50
N ALA A 216 32.79 -3.70 -17.95
CA ALA A 216 33.35 -5.04 -17.85
C ALA A 216 33.69 -5.61 -19.23
N ASP A 217 32.80 -5.45 -20.21
CA ASP A 217 33.01 -5.89 -21.59
C ASP A 217 34.19 -5.18 -22.26
N LEU A 218 34.34 -3.87 -22.05
CA LEU A 218 35.49 -3.10 -22.54
C LEU A 218 36.82 -3.63 -21.96
N ILE A 219 36.88 -3.87 -20.64
CA ILE A 219 38.08 -4.41 -19.99
C ILE A 219 38.42 -5.80 -20.54
N ILE A 220 37.41 -6.66 -20.72
CA ILE A 220 37.60 -8.00 -21.29
C ILE A 220 38.14 -7.91 -22.72
N LYS A 221 37.62 -6.98 -23.53
CA LYS A 221 38.06 -6.79 -24.92
C LYS A 221 39.53 -6.37 -24.97
N GLU A 222 39.92 -5.32 -24.25
CA GLU A 222 41.30 -4.83 -24.20
C GLU A 222 42.27 -5.90 -23.68
N THR A 223 41.87 -6.63 -22.62
CA THR A 223 42.67 -7.73 -22.06
C THR A 223 42.90 -8.85 -23.09
N ASN A 224 41.87 -9.19 -23.87
CA ASN A 224 41.99 -10.22 -24.90
C ASN A 224 42.85 -9.76 -26.09
N GLU A 225 42.76 -8.49 -26.48
CA GLU A 225 43.60 -7.92 -27.54
C GLU A 225 45.07 -7.91 -27.11
N PHE A 226 45.35 -7.50 -25.87
CA PHE A 226 46.69 -7.57 -25.28
C PHE A 226 47.23 -9.01 -25.26
N LYS A 227 46.43 -9.97 -24.79
CA LYS A 227 46.78 -11.39 -24.79
C LYS A 227 47.13 -11.89 -26.20
N SER A 228 46.31 -11.55 -27.20
CA SER A 228 46.54 -11.94 -28.59
C SER A 228 47.86 -11.37 -29.13
N ASN A 229 48.17 -10.11 -28.79
CA ASN A 229 49.42 -9.48 -29.18
C ASN A 229 50.65 -10.14 -28.53
N ALA A 230 50.57 -10.44 -27.23
CA ALA A 230 51.64 -11.15 -26.51
C ALA A 230 51.88 -12.55 -27.08
N GLN A 231 50.81 -13.29 -27.40
CA GLN A 231 50.90 -14.61 -28.03
C GLN A 231 51.56 -14.53 -29.42
N SER A 232 51.18 -13.56 -30.25
CA SER A 232 51.78 -13.35 -31.57
C SER A 232 53.29 -13.07 -31.49
N LEU A 233 53.73 -12.26 -30.51
CA LEU A 233 55.15 -12.00 -30.26
C LEU A 233 55.90 -13.26 -29.84
N LEU A 234 55.30 -14.05 -28.93
CA LEU A 234 55.88 -15.32 -28.49
C LEU A 234 56.02 -16.31 -29.65
N ASP A 235 55.00 -16.42 -30.50
CA ASP A 235 55.00 -17.27 -31.69
C ASP A 235 56.09 -16.83 -32.68
N ALA A 236 56.27 -15.51 -32.87
CA ALA A 236 57.32 -14.98 -33.75
C ALA A 236 58.74 -15.29 -33.24
N ILE A 237 58.98 -15.15 -31.93
CA ILE A 237 60.25 -15.51 -31.29
C ILE A 237 60.50 -17.02 -31.42
N TYR A 238 59.49 -17.83 -31.10
CA TYR A 238 59.57 -19.29 -31.22
C TYR A 238 59.91 -19.72 -32.65
N GLU A 239 59.21 -19.20 -33.66
CA GLU A 239 59.45 -19.57 -35.05
C GLU A 239 60.80 -19.11 -35.57
N ARG A 240 61.33 -17.98 -35.10
CA ARG A 240 62.70 -17.56 -35.39
C ARG A 240 63.71 -18.55 -34.82
N TRP A 241 63.60 -18.88 -33.53
CA TRP A 241 64.51 -19.83 -32.89
C TRP A 241 64.44 -21.22 -33.47
N ARG A 242 63.23 -21.68 -33.82
CA ARG A 242 63.03 -22.95 -34.50
C ARG A 242 63.83 -23.01 -35.79
N LYS A 243 63.84 -21.93 -36.58
CA LYS A 243 64.61 -21.84 -37.83
C LYS A 243 66.12 -21.83 -37.56
N ASP A 244 66.57 -21.02 -36.60
CA ASP A 244 67.99 -20.92 -36.26
C ASP A 244 68.55 -22.26 -35.74
N ALA A 245 67.81 -22.92 -34.84
CA ALA A 245 68.14 -24.26 -34.36
C ALA A 245 68.16 -25.29 -35.50
N GLN A 246 67.19 -25.23 -36.41
CA GLN A 246 67.15 -26.12 -37.58
C GLN A 246 68.37 -25.91 -38.50
N LEU A 247 68.82 -24.67 -38.69
CA LEU A 247 70.01 -24.35 -39.49
C LEU A 247 71.28 -24.89 -38.82
N ILE A 248 71.43 -24.70 -37.50
CA ILE A 248 72.57 -25.24 -36.73
C ILE A 248 72.61 -26.77 -36.83
N CYS A 249 71.47 -27.44 -36.65
CA CYS A 249 71.38 -28.89 -36.81
C CYS A 249 71.79 -29.36 -38.21
N GLN A 250 71.42 -28.62 -39.27
CA GLN A 250 71.80 -28.96 -40.63
C GLN A 250 73.31 -28.81 -40.87
N GLU A 251 73.92 -27.72 -40.40
CA GLU A 251 75.37 -27.51 -40.54
C GLU A 251 76.17 -28.54 -39.75
N TYR A 252 75.73 -28.87 -38.53
CA TYR A 252 76.37 -29.94 -37.74
C TYR A 252 76.25 -31.30 -38.42
N LYS A 253 75.09 -31.63 -39.00
CA LYS A 253 74.90 -32.87 -39.76
C LYS A 253 75.87 -32.95 -40.95
N LYS A 254 76.02 -31.87 -41.73
CA LYS A 254 77.00 -31.81 -42.84
C LYS A 254 78.44 -31.96 -42.34
N PHE A 255 78.78 -31.38 -41.19
CA PHE A 255 80.10 -31.52 -40.60
C PHE A 255 80.38 -32.96 -40.15
N ALA A 256 79.41 -33.61 -39.50
CA ALA A 256 79.49 -35.01 -39.11
C ALA A 256 79.64 -35.94 -40.33
N GLU A 257 78.87 -35.72 -41.40
CA GLU A 257 78.99 -36.46 -42.67
C GLU A 257 80.40 -36.35 -43.29
N LYS A 258 81.01 -35.16 -43.25
CA LYS A 258 82.42 -34.98 -43.66
C LYS A 258 83.39 -35.77 -42.79
N GLY A 259 83.15 -35.80 -41.47
CA GLY A 259 83.93 -36.59 -40.52
C GLY A 259 83.86 -38.09 -40.82
N VAL A 260 82.66 -38.61 -41.04
CA VAL A 260 82.44 -40.02 -41.44
C VAL A 260 83.17 -40.35 -42.74
N SER A 261 83.02 -39.52 -43.78
CA SER A 261 83.71 -39.75 -45.05
C SER A 261 85.25 -39.70 -44.92
N MET A 262 85.77 -38.88 -44.01
CA MET A 262 87.20 -38.82 -43.73
C MET A 262 87.68 -40.09 -43.01
N ASN A 263 86.91 -40.59 -42.05
CA ASN A 263 87.18 -41.85 -41.38
C ASN A 263 87.17 -43.03 -42.38
N ASP A 264 86.14 -43.14 -43.23
CA ASP A 264 86.04 -44.18 -44.25
C ASP A 264 87.24 -44.18 -45.23
N PHE A 265 87.79 -43.00 -45.53
CA PHE A 265 88.99 -42.89 -46.35
C PHE A 265 90.24 -43.34 -45.58
N ALA A 266 90.39 -42.90 -44.32
CA ALA A 266 91.52 -43.26 -43.47
C ALA A 266 91.57 -44.76 -43.21
N GLU A 267 90.42 -45.39 -42.90
CA GLU A 267 90.30 -46.84 -42.71
C GLU A 267 90.69 -47.60 -43.97
N ARG A 268 90.15 -47.23 -45.14
CA ARG A 268 90.54 -47.86 -46.43
C ARG A 268 92.03 -47.70 -46.73
N LEU A 269 92.60 -46.54 -46.43
CA LEU A 269 94.03 -46.30 -46.63
C LEU A 269 94.87 -47.20 -45.70
N LEU A 270 94.47 -47.34 -44.43
CA LEU A 270 95.15 -48.21 -43.46
C LEU A 270 95.03 -49.70 -43.82
N GLU A 271 93.88 -50.15 -44.32
CA GLU A 271 93.61 -51.56 -44.59
C GLU A 271 94.19 -52.06 -45.92
N HIS A 272 94.28 -51.19 -46.94
CA HIS A 272 94.50 -51.63 -48.32
C HIS A 272 95.63 -50.94 -49.06
N SER A 273 96.28 -49.90 -48.50
CA SER A 273 97.38 -49.22 -49.19
C SER A 273 98.76 -49.82 -48.90
N ASP A 274 99.69 -49.63 -49.83
CA ASP A 274 101.11 -49.94 -49.61
C ASP A 274 101.83 -48.80 -48.87
N MET A 275 103.06 -49.05 -48.43
CA MET A 275 103.82 -48.09 -47.61
C MET A 275 103.96 -46.70 -48.27
N LEU A 276 104.22 -46.65 -49.58
CA LEU A 276 104.38 -45.39 -50.30
C LEU A 276 103.03 -44.68 -50.47
N GLY A 277 101.97 -45.41 -50.83
CA GLY A 277 100.61 -44.87 -50.96
C GLY A 277 100.11 -44.27 -49.65
N PHE A 278 100.38 -44.91 -48.51
CA PHE A 278 100.06 -44.36 -47.19
C PHE A 278 100.79 -43.04 -46.92
N LEU A 279 102.12 -43.03 -47.13
CA LEU A 279 102.95 -41.85 -46.84
C LEU A 279 102.54 -40.63 -47.67
N PHE A 280 102.13 -40.81 -48.93
CA PHE A 280 101.64 -39.74 -49.81
C PHE A 280 100.46 -38.95 -49.22
N PHE A 281 99.58 -39.62 -48.45
CA PHE A 281 98.40 -38.98 -47.88
C PHE A 281 98.51 -38.67 -46.38
N SER A 282 99.50 -39.22 -45.68
CA SER A 282 99.61 -39.13 -44.21
C SER A 282 99.61 -37.70 -43.67
N GLU A 283 100.30 -36.78 -44.32
CA GLU A 283 100.38 -35.37 -43.87
C GLU A 283 99.07 -34.61 -44.12
N LEU A 284 98.42 -34.85 -45.26
CA LEU A 284 97.12 -34.29 -45.58
C LEU A 284 96.04 -34.79 -44.60
N LEU A 285 96.06 -36.09 -44.30
CA LEU A 285 95.13 -36.74 -43.40
C LEU A 285 95.33 -36.25 -41.95
N ASN A 286 96.58 -36.16 -41.49
CA ASN A 286 96.92 -35.57 -40.19
C ASN A 286 96.42 -34.13 -40.07
N THR A 287 96.63 -33.30 -41.11
CA THR A 287 96.16 -31.90 -41.10
C THR A 287 94.65 -31.81 -40.97
N LYS A 288 93.91 -32.62 -41.76
CA LYS A 288 92.44 -32.61 -41.75
C LYS A 288 91.85 -33.20 -40.47
N MET A 289 92.40 -34.31 -39.97
CA MET A 289 91.95 -34.92 -38.71
C MET A 289 92.27 -34.05 -37.50
N THR A 290 93.45 -33.44 -37.44
CA THR A 290 93.80 -32.50 -36.35
C THR A 290 92.86 -31.30 -36.36
N SER A 291 92.53 -30.75 -37.53
CA SER A 291 91.55 -29.68 -37.65
C SER A 291 90.13 -30.10 -37.23
N PHE A 292 89.73 -31.35 -37.48
CA PHE A 292 88.43 -31.88 -37.07
C PHE A 292 88.38 -32.09 -35.55
N MET A 293 89.45 -32.61 -34.95
CA MET A 293 89.54 -32.83 -33.49
C MET A 293 89.66 -31.54 -32.67
N GLN A 294 90.07 -30.43 -33.28
CA GLN A 294 90.07 -29.11 -32.64
C GLN A 294 88.66 -28.48 -32.56
N PHE A 295 87.64 -29.09 -33.17
CA PHE A 295 86.27 -28.60 -33.06
C PHE A 295 85.72 -28.86 -31.66
N ASP A 296 85.37 -27.79 -30.94
CA ASP A 296 84.84 -27.87 -29.59
C ASP A 296 83.30 -28.03 -29.60
N GLU A 297 82.86 -29.23 -29.25
CA GLU A 297 81.46 -29.64 -29.18
C GLU A 297 80.64 -28.82 -28.16
N SER A 298 81.28 -28.24 -27.14
CA SER A 298 80.64 -27.41 -26.13
C SER A 298 80.17 -26.04 -26.66
N THR A 299 80.73 -25.59 -27.78
CA THR A 299 80.35 -24.33 -28.45
C THR A 299 78.91 -24.38 -28.97
N ILE A 300 78.48 -25.52 -29.51
CA ILE A 300 77.12 -25.67 -30.04
C ILE A 300 76.10 -25.73 -28.90
N SER A 301 76.40 -26.50 -27.84
CA SER A 301 75.52 -26.62 -26.68
C SER A 301 75.33 -25.28 -25.97
N SER A 302 76.37 -24.45 -25.90
CA SER A 302 76.30 -23.13 -25.27
C SER A 302 75.58 -22.08 -26.11
N MET A 303 75.68 -22.13 -27.44
CA MET A 303 74.90 -21.26 -28.34
C MET A 303 73.40 -21.53 -28.22
N VAL A 304 72.99 -22.81 -28.22
CA VAL A 304 71.57 -23.18 -28.07
C VAL A 304 71.02 -22.81 -26.70
N HIS A 305 71.76 -23.03 -25.61
CA HIS A 305 71.27 -22.72 -24.26
C HIS A 305 71.24 -21.22 -23.93
N ARG A 306 72.22 -20.44 -24.39
CA ARG A 306 72.36 -19.03 -23.97
C ARG A 306 71.36 -18.11 -24.67
N GLU A 307 71.04 -18.34 -25.93
CA GLU A 307 70.05 -17.54 -26.65
C GLU A 307 68.62 -17.93 -26.23
N PHE A 308 68.35 -19.23 -26.04
CA PHE A 308 66.99 -19.73 -25.75
C PHE A 308 66.46 -19.33 -24.36
N PHE A 309 67.31 -19.31 -23.33
CA PHE A 309 66.85 -18.94 -21.98
C PHE A 309 66.93 -17.44 -21.71
N HIS A 310 67.84 -16.70 -22.37
CA HIS A 310 68.02 -15.29 -22.08
C HIS A 310 66.84 -14.44 -22.57
N ASP A 311 66.27 -14.71 -23.74
CA ASP A 311 65.14 -13.89 -24.23
C ASP A 311 63.79 -14.30 -23.61
N ILE A 312 63.56 -15.58 -23.24
CA ILE A 312 62.35 -15.97 -22.48
C ILE A 312 62.33 -15.29 -21.11
N ILE A 313 63.46 -15.22 -20.43
CA ILE A 313 63.58 -14.59 -19.10
C ILE A 313 63.53 -13.06 -19.23
N ASN A 314 63.93 -12.49 -20.38
CA ASN A 314 63.88 -11.05 -20.64
C ASN A 314 62.57 -10.56 -21.26
N ILE A 315 61.60 -11.43 -21.58
CA ILE A 315 60.17 -11.03 -21.60
C ILE A 315 59.78 -10.78 -20.13
N LYS A 316 60.34 -9.73 -19.55
CA LYS A 316 60.04 -9.32 -18.19
C LYS A 316 58.62 -8.78 -18.16
N GLU A 317 57.98 -8.99 -17.02
CA GLU A 317 56.78 -8.28 -16.58
C GLU A 317 56.86 -6.78 -16.90
N ASP A 318 58.04 -6.16 -16.87
CA ASP A 318 58.27 -4.73 -17.15
C ASP A 318 57.83 -4.25 -18.54
N ASP A 319 58.03 -5.00 -19.64
CA ASP A 319 57.59 -4.57 -20.98
C ASP A 319 56.08 -4.72 -21.19
N VAL A 320 55.46 -5.64 -20.43
CA VAL A 320 54.02 -5.89 -20.38
C VAL A 320 53.33 -4.83 -19.51
N PHE A 321 53.87 -4.56 -18.33
CA PHE A 321 53.36 -3.55 -17.39
C PHE A 321 53.63 -2.11 -17.86
N SER A 322 54.78 -1.84 -18.50
CA SER A 322 55.06 -0.52 -19.10
C SER A 322 54.06 -0.17 -20.21
N LYS A 323 53.66 -1.15 -21.04
CA LYS A 323 52.60 -0.92 -22.04
C LYS A 323 51.20 -0.84 -21.43
N MET A 324 50.97 -1.48 -20.27
CA MET A 324 49.74 -1.33 -19.48
C MET A 324 49.62 0.05 -18.82
N SER A 325 50.74 0.67 -18.45
CA SER A 325 50.81 2.06 -17.97
C SER A 325 50.51 3.08 -19.07
N ASP A 326 50.91 2.79 -20.32
CA ASP A 326 50.84 3.75 -21.44
C ASP A 326 49.56 3.66 -22.29
N ILE A 327 48.79 2.56 -22.20
CA ILE A 327 47.46 2.46 -22.86
C ILE A 327 46.43 3.17 -21.96
N GLN A 328 46.22 4.47 -22.19
CA GLN A 328 45.02 5.30 -21.87
C GLN A 328 44.12 4.86 -20.68
N ALA A 329 44.70 4.28 -19.63
CA ALA A 329 43.99 3.93 -18.42
C ALA A 329 43.59 5.23 -17.73
N ASP A 330 44.41 6.29 -17.80
CA ASP A 330 44.08 7.59 -17.24
C ASP A 330 42.82 8.22 -17.87
N ASP A 331 42.61 8.18 -19.19
CA ASP A 331 41.39 8.74 -19.80
C ASP A 331 40.13 7.94 -19.42
N ALA A 332 40.23 6.60 -19.40
CA ALA A 332 39.12 5.74 -19.02
C ALA A 332 38.81 5.79 -17.51
N VAL A 333 39.86 5.83 -16.67
CA VAL A 333 39.77 5.98 -15.23
C VAL A 333 39.24 7.36 -14.88
N GLN A 334 39.72 8.43 -15.51
CA GLN A 334 39.25 9.80 -15.29
C GLN A 334 37.77 9.94 -15.69
N LYS A 335 37.34 9.31 -16.78
CA LYS A 335 35.92 9.29 -17.17
C LYS A 335 35.07 8.51 -16.16
N VAL A 336 35.58 7.38 -15.66
CA VAL A 336 34.91 6.62 -14.59
C VAL A 336 34.86 7.43 -13.29
N GLU A 337 35.92 8.15 -12.93
CA GLU A 337 35.97 9.03 -11.75
C GLU A 337 34.98 10.20 -11.86
N GLU A 338 34.83 10.80 -13.04
CA GLU A 338 33.80 11.82 -13.29
C GLU A 338 32.38 11.23 -13.14
N GLU A 339 32.10 10.08 -13.73
CA GLU A 339 30.79 9.43 -13.60
C GLU A 339 30.50 8.97 -12.15
N LEU A 340 31.53 8.52 -11.42
CA LEU A 340 31.41 8.16 -10.00
C LEU A 340 31.14 9.40 -9.13
N SER A 341 31.80 10.51 -9.43
CA SER A 341 31.60 11.80 -8.76
C SER A 341 30.18 12.31 -8.97
N ASP A 342 29.67 12.23 -10.20
CA ASP A 342 28.32 12.66 -10.56
C ASP A 342 27.24 11.76 -9.90
N ALA A 343 27.51 10.46 -9.78
CA ALA A 343 26.66 9.52 -9.03
C ALA A 343 26.69 9.77 -7.52
N ALA A 344 27.86 10.07 -6.95
CA ALA A 344 27.99 10.43 -5.53
C ALA A 344 27.21 11.70 -5.20
N GLN A 345 27.26 12.72 -6.07
CA GLN A 345 26.53 13.97 -5.87
C GLN A 345 25.01 13.76 -5.89
N LYS A 346 24.50 12.86 -6.75
CA LYS A 346 23.08 12.47 -6.77
C LYS A 346 22.67 11.72 -5.50
N LEU A 347 23.53 10.83 -4.99
CA LEU A 347 23.29 10.15 -3.71
C LEU A 347 23.21 11.14 -2.54
N ASP A 348 24.08 12.15 -2.50
CA ASP A 348 24.03 13.19 -1.48
C ASP A 348 22.74 14.03 -1.56
N GLN A 349 22.27 14.36 -2.77
CA GLN A 349 20.99 15.03 -2.96
C GLN A 349 19.82 14.18 -2.47
N MET A 350 19.80 12.87 -2.77
CA MET A 350 18.77 11.96 -2.27
C MET A 350 18.81 11.84 -0.74
N ASN A 351 20.00 11.74 -0.14
CA ASN A 351 20.16 11.72 1.31
C ASN A 351 19.64 12.99 1.98
N PHE A 352 19.86 14.16 1.36
CA PHE A 352 19.31 15.42 1.84
C PHE A 352 17.78 15.43 1.82
N ILE A 353 17.16 14.92 0.75
CA ILE A 353 15.70 14.80 0.65
C ILE A 353 15.16 13.86 1.74
N ILE A 354 15.79 12.70 1.93
CA ILE A 354 15.41 11.74 2.98
C ILE A 354 15.48 12.37 4.37
N GLN A 355 16.54 13.12 4.67
CA GLN A 355 16.68 13.83 5.94
C GLN A 355 15.56 14.85 6.15
N LYS A 356 15.20 15.61 5.10
CA LYS A 356 14.09 16.57 5.15
C LYS A 356 12.76 15.87 5.44
N SER A 357 12.45 14.79 4.73
CA SER A 357 11.23 14.02 4.96
C SER A 357 11.18 13.40 6.36
N ASN A 358 12.30 12.92 6.89
CA ASN A 358 12.37 12.40 8.26
C ASN A 358 12.09 13.48 9.31
N TYR A 359 12.60 14.70 9.10
CA TYR A 359 12.30 15.83 9.97
C TYR A 359 10.81 16.19 9.97
N GLU A 360 10.16 16.17 8.80
CA GLU A 360 8.72 16.39 8.68
C GLU A 360 7.93 15.30 9.41
N ILE A 361 8.30 14.02 9.24
CA ILE A 361 7.70 12.88 9.95
C ILE A 361 7.78 13.08 11.48
N ASP A 362 8.93 13.47 12.00
CA ASP A 362 9.10 13.68 13.44
C ASP A 362 8.29 14.87 13.95
N THR A 363 8.12 15.91 13.14
CA THR A 363 7.20 17.02 13.43
C THR A 363 5.75 16.52 13.54
N TRP A 364 5.31 15.69 12.59
CA TRP A 364 3.98 15.07 12.62
C TRP A 364 3.79 14.17 13.84
N LYS A 365 4.79 13.37 14.22
CA LYS A 365 4.76 12.56 15.45
C LYS A 365 4.58 13.44 16.69
N GLY A 366 5.26 14.59 16.75
CA GLY A 366 5.09 15.58 17.82
C GLY A 366 3.65 16.09 17.92
N MET A 367 3.06 16.49 16.79
CA MET A 367 1.67 16.96 16.73
C MET A 367 0.67 15.86 17.15
N VAL A 368 0.88 14.61 16.72
CA VAL A 368 0.05 13.47 17.12
C VAL A 368 0.12 13.24 18.62
N LYS A 369 1.31 13.35 19.22
CA LYS A 369 1.49 13.23 20.66
C LYS A 369 0.70 14.30 21.43
N GLU A 370 0.79 15.57 21.01
CA GLU A 370 0.06 16.67 21.64
C GLU A 370 -1.47 16.48 21.53
N LEU A 371 -1.95 16.01 20.37
CA LEU A 371 -3.37 15.70 20.20
C LEU A 371 -3.83 14.56 21.10
N ASN A 372 -3.02 13.50 21.26
CA ASN A 372 -3.34 12.39 22.15
C ASN A 372 -3.38 12.82 23.63
N GLU A 373 -2.48 13.72 24.05
CA GLU A 373 -2.52 14.32 25.39
C GLU A 373 -3.82 15.11 25.60
N LYS A 374 -4.24 15.93 24.63
CA LYS A 374 -5.53 16.64 24.68
C LYS A 374 -6.74 15.71 24.69
N ILE A 375 -6.70 14.62 23.93
CA ILE A 375 -7.77 13.60 23.95
C ILE A 375 -7.89 13.00 25.35
N THR A 376 -6.76 12.59 25.93
CA THR A 376 -6.72 12.01 27.29
C THR A 376 -7.26 13.00 28.34
N GLU A 377 -6.92 14.28 28.23
CA GLU A 377 -7.47 15.32 29.11
C GLU A 377 -9.00 15.42 28.98
N LYS A 378 -9.53 15.39 27.74
CA LYS A 378 -10.98 15.41 27.51
C LYS A 378 -11.67 14.15 28.00
N GLU A 379 -11.05 12.98 27.86
CA GLU A 379 -11.56 11.71 28.40
C GLU A 379 -11.69 11.77 29.92
N ASN A 380 -10.70 12.32 30.62
CA ASN A 380 -10.77 12.51 32.07
C ASN A 380 -11.91 13.46 32.48
N ILE A 381 -12.10 14.56 31.75
CA ILE A 381 -13.22 15.49 32.01
C ILE A 381 -14.56 14.78 31.82
N VAL A 382 -14.72 14.00 30.74
CA VAL A 382 -15.94 13.22 30.49
C VAL A 382 -16.18 12.20 31.60
N PHE A 383 -15.11 11.54 32.08
CA PHE A 383 -15.18 10.61 33.20
C PHE A 383 -15.69 11.29 34.48
N ASP A 384 -15.14 12.46 34.82
CA ASP A 384 -15.58 13.24 35.99
C ASP A 384 -17.02 13.71 35.87
N MET A 385 -17.42 14.19 34.69
CA MET A 385 -18.81 14.57 34.41
C MET A 385 -19.77 13.38 34.58
N ASN A 386 -19.40 12.19 34.09
CA ASN A 386 -20.20 10.99 34.27
C ASN A 386 -20.37 10.62 35.75
N ASN A 387 -19.30 10.74 36.56
CA ASN A 387 -19.39 10.51 38.00
C ASN A 387 -20.33 11.52 38.69
N GLN A 388 -20.28 12.79 38.29
CA GLN A 388 -21.20 13.81 38.81
C GLN A 388 -22.65 13.53 38.42
N VAL A 389 -22.91 13.11 37.18
CA VAL A 389 -24.24 12.73 36.71
C VAL A 389 -24.79 11.57 37.54
N GLU A 390 -24.00 10.53 37.79
CA GLU A 390 -24.45 9.39 38.62
C GLU A 390 -24.69 9.78 40.08
N SER A 391 -23.89 10.68 40.65
CA SER A 391 -24.16 11.24 41.98
C SER A 391 -25.48 12.02 42.03
N SER A 392 -25.76 12.81 40.98
CA SER A 392 -26.98 13.60 40.84
C SER A 392 -28.20 12.69 40.68
N LYS A 393 -28.10 11.62 39.88
CA LYS A 393 -29.14 10.60 39.70
C LYS A 393 -29.51 9.91 41.02
N LYS A 394 -28.52 9.56 41.85
CA LYS A 394 -28.76 9.04 43.21
C LYS A 394 -29.51 10.04 44.09
N CYS A 395 -29.21 11.33 43.98
CA CYS A 395 -29.92 12.39 44.72
C CYS A 395 -31.38 12.51 44.26
N ILE A 396 -31.62 12.50 42.94
CA ILE A 396 -32.96 12.53 42.35
C ILE A 396 -33.81 11.35 42.83
N LEU A 397 -33.25 10.13 42.86
CA LEU A 397 -33.94 8.95 43.38
C LEU A 397 -34.36 9.12 44.86
N LYS A 398 -33.48 9.71 45.69
CA LYS A 398 -33.83 10.05 47.08
C LYS A 398 -34.98 11.05 47.15
N LEU A 399 -34.97 12.10 46.33
CA LEU A 399 -36.05 13.09 46.27
C LEU A 399 -37.37 12.50 45.78
N GLN A 400 -37.35 11.63 44.77
CA GLN A 400 -38.52 10.90 44.29
C GLN A 400 -39.13 10.03 45.40
N SER A 401 -38.30 9.35 46.21
CA SER A 401 -38.79 8.58 47.36
C SER A 401 -39.50 9.47 48.40
N LYS A 402 -38.97 10.68 48.66
CA LYS A 402 -39.60 11.66 49.55
C LYS A 402 -40.92 12.17 48.98
N LYS A 403 -40.96 12.54 47.70
CA LYS A 403 -42.19 12.95 46.99
C LYS A 403 -43.27 11.88 47.13
N ASN A 404 -42.94 10.60 46.91
CA ASN A 404 -43.89 9.51 47.02
C ASN A 404 -44.40 9.27 48.46
N ARG A 405 -43.62 9.64 49.49
CA ARG A 405 -44.08 9.64 50.89
C ARG A 405 -45.06 10.78 51.13
N VAL A 406 -44.75 11.99 50.67
CA VAL A 406 -45.65 13.15 50.79
C VAL A 406 -46.96 12.91 50.05
N LEU A 407 -46.90 12.37 48.83
CA LEU A 407 -48.10 12.06 48.03
C LEU A 407 -49.03 11.07 48.76
N ARG A 408 -48.46 10.05 49.40
CA ARG A 408 -49.22 9.11 50.23
C ARG A 408 -49.85 9.78 51.45
N LEU A 409 -49.14 10.68 52.12
CA LEU A 409 -49.70 11.44 53.24
C LEU A 409 -50.86 12.33 52.79
N VAL A 410 -50.73 13.00 51.64
CA VAL A 410 -51.80 13.82 51.06
C VAL A 410 -53.03 12.96 50.74
N GLN A 411 -52.85 11.79 50.11
CA GLN A 411 -53.95 10.86 49.84
C GLN A 411 -54.63 10.36 51.14
N LEU A 412 -53.85 10.11 52.19
CA LEU A 412 -54.38 9.74 53.51
C LEU A 412 -55.20 10.88 54.12
N CYS A 413 -54.70 12.12 54.06
CA CYS A 413 -55.43 13.29 54.53
C CYS A 413 -56.71 13.54 53.72
N SER A 414 -56.67 13.35 52.40
CA SER A 414 -57.86 13.49 51.54
C SER A 414 -58.93 12.43 51.84
N SER A 415 -58.53 11.19 52.12
CA SER A 415 -59.48 10.13 52.53
C SER A 415 -60.06 10.41 53.92
N LEU A 416 -59.24 10.78 54.90
CA LEU A 416 -59.70 11.21 56.21
C LEU A 416 -60.67 12.39 56.12
N TYR A 417 -60.37 13.38 55.28
CA TYR A 417 -61.27 14.53 55.07
C TYR A 417 -62.60 14.09 54.44
N ALA A 418 -62.58 13.18 53.47
CA ALA A 418 -63.80 12.64 52.86
C ALA A 418 -64.64 11.84 53.87
N ASP A 419 -64.01 11.11 54.78
CA ASP A 419 -64.68 10.34 55.83
C ASP A 419 -65.29 11.28 56.89
N ILE A 420 -64.55 12.30 57.34
CA ILE A 420 -65.06 13.36 58.23
C ILE A 420 -66.23 14.10 57.58
N PHE A 421 -66.13 14.43 56.29
CA PHE A 421 -67.19 15.12 55.55
C PHE A 421 -68.45 14.25 55.45
N LYS A 422 -68.30 12.93 55.25
CA LYS A 422 -69.44 11.99 55.26
C LYS A 422 -70.09 11.88 56.64
N GLU A 423 -69.32 11.86 57.73
CA GLU A 423 -69.85 11.89 59.10
C GLU A 423 -70.57 13.22 59.40
N ALA A 424 -70.02 14.35 58.96
CA ALA A 424 -70.63 15.67 59.13
C ALA A 424 -71.97 15.81 58.38
N VAL A 425 -72.12 15.17 57.21
CA VAL A 425 -73.36 15.17 56.41
C VAL A 425 -74.46 14.28 57.03
N GLN A 426 -74.13 13.37 57.95
CA GLN A 426 -75.14 12.61 58.71
C GLN A 426 -75.69 13.35 59.94
N LEU A 427 -75.11 14.50 60.32
CA LEU A 427 -75.68 15.38 61.30
C LEU A 427 -76.78 16.24 60.65
N LYS A 428 -77.97 16.29 61.28
CA LYS A 428 -79.18 17.00 60.84
C LYS A 428 -78.90 18.39 60.24
N PRO A 429 -79.73 18.87 59.28
CA PRO A 429 -79.63 20.22 58.79
C PRO A 429 -79.83 21.21 59.94
N VAL A 430 -78.80 21.99 60.24
CA VAL A 430 -78.89 23.17 61.11
C VAL A 430 -79.54 24.27 60.28
N THR A 431 -80.70 24.73 60.72
CA THR A 431 -81.53 25.72 60.01
C THR A 431 -81.19 27.18 60.33
N ASP A 432 -80.10 27.47 61.02
CA ASP A 432 -79.71 28.84 61.37
C ASP A 432 -78.30 29.18 60.88
N LEU A 433 -78.21 30.28 60.14
CA LEU A 433 -77.06 30.73 59.35
C LEU A 433 -76.05 31.59 60.16
N GLU A 434 -76.12 31.60 61.49
CA GLU A 434 -75.31 32.52 62.33
C GLU A 434 -74.14 31.87 63.07
N ASP A 435 -73.98 30.54 63.06
CA ASP A 435 -72.89 29.87 63.82
C ASP A 435 -71.69 29.36 62.97
N LEU A 436 -71.66 29.63 61.66
CA LEU A 436 -70.56 29.19 60.77
C LEU A 436 -69.36 30.17 60.71
N VAL A 437 -69.14 30.98 61.74
CA VAL A 437 -68.12 32.04 61.73
C VAL A 437 -66.70 31.62 62.22
N PRO A 438 -66.42 30.49 62.92
CA PRO A 438 -65.02 30.18 63.27
C PRO A 438 -64.27 29.23 62.32
N LEU A 439 -64.87 28.66 61.27
CA LEU A 439 -64.20 27.64 60.44
C LEU A 439 -63.46 28.19 59.20
N PHE A 440 -63.61 29.48 58.89
CA PHE A 440 -62.93 30.11 57.76
C PHE A 440 -61.52 30.66 58.07
N LEU A 441 -61.04 30.55 59.31
CA LEU A 441 -59.75 31.12 59.73
C LEU A 441 -58.57 30.14 59.86
N ILE A 442 -58.75 28.84 59.61
CA ILE A 442 -57.62 27.89 59.62
C ILE A 442 -56.96 27.76 58.23
N GLY A 443 -57.62 28.22 57.16
CA GLY A 443 -57.10 28.17 55.79
C GLY A 443 -56.04 29.22 55.44
N LYS A 444 -55.71 30.16 56.34
CA LYS A 444 -54.86 31.33 56.02
C LYS A 444 -53.43 31.26 56.56
N GLU A 445 -53.09 30.30 57.41
CA GLU A 445 -51.72 30.16 57.96
C GLU A 445 -50.84 29.10 57.26
N ALA A 446 -51.37 28.37 56.27
CA ALA A 446 -50.56 27.44 55.46
C ALA A 446 -49.80 28.12 54.29
N LYS A 447 -49.82 29.46 54.19
CA LYS A 447 -49.14 30.21 53.11
C LYS A 447 -47.76 30.75 53.47
N ASN A 448 -47.30 30.57 54.71
CA ASN A 448 -46.00 31.07 55.20
C ASN A 448 -45.06 29.96 55.68
N GLY A 449 -45.19 28.74 55.14
CA GLY A 449 -44.27 27.63 55.42
C GLY A 449 -43.19 27.51 54.35
N VAL A 450 -42.00 28.02 54.68
CA VAL A 450 -40.71 27.84 54.00
C VAL A 450 -40.52 26.40 53.51
N PHE A 451 -40.22 26.25 52.22
CA PHE A 451 -39.54 25.08 51.65
C PHE A 451 -38.39 25.53 50.77
#